data_AF-A0A660N0C3-F1
#
_entry.id   AF-A0A660N0C3-F1
#
_cell.length_a   1.000
_cell.length_b   1.000
_cell.length_c   1.000
_cell.angle_alpha   90.00
_cell.angle_beta   90.00
_cell.angle_gamma   90.00
#
_symmetry.space_group_name_H-M   'P 1'
#
loop_
_entity.id
_entity.type
_entity.pdbx_description
1 polymer ?
#
loop_
_entity_poly.entity_id
_entity_poly.type
_entity_poly.pdbx_seq_one_letter_code
_entity_poly.pdbx_strand_id
1 'polypeptide(L)'
;REHLQRLSDLQTELARQVEKLHAQAATAEQYRSLKTELAQNQNLSDYIQWQNALAQADTAQAQHTAAQAQQESNQATSDSLNQRIQELRLAEREQQQQHDALQQQHAQSREHIARLEEQIRAQHAQNERAERDRQSAQAQLHKLQQQHADTLAEREALLQQAQEKNSELAELALIVAEHEARLPELEAAEQTSQHNHQSQHDQIGSLKREHALKQQQQQHTQATLANHRSRLQRLADELAQLGAADNPALQQAKDAAQTLQHQCQAAEIQWQHSQAQLGSLKTQQQKAQAHYHTLHQQHIAAQAQQQAIAQILHSSAPNDFWANTDYAQTPSLWQQLTAPEAWQHAISVVLAERLHAKKLPAEAALPHPLPQGAAAWLNQVHPVSKKTQPAQALLNQIQAHKDFQAALNDWLDGILCAPDLDYAIAHQSELAPQQTWLTPEGHRVDKHSITLYHEASSQNLIQQKAQHDQLSVQLAALAPQLAAAQQQAEDAQTALAQ
;
A
#
# COMPACT_ATOMS: atom_id res chain seq x y z
N ARG A 1 -28.13 -178.36 65.61
CA ARG A 1 -27.19 -177.34 66.16
C ARG A 1 -27.11 -176.09 65.24
N GLU A 2 -28.19 -175.75 64.49
CA GLU A 2 -28.26 -174.57 63.59
C GLU A 2 -29.14 -173.42 64.12
N HIS A 3 -30.01 -173.66 65.11
CA HIS A 3 -30.96 -172.65 65.60
C HIS A 3 -30.38 -171.61 66.56
N LEU A 4 -29.16 -171.84 67.10
CA LEU A 4 -28.49 -170.89 68.00
C LEU A 4 -27.64 -169.83 67.27
N GLN A 5 -27.42 -169.96 65.97
CA GLN A 5 -26.71 -168.94 65.17
C GLN A 5 -27.65 -167.87 64.58
N ARG A 6 -28.94 -168.18 64.33
CA ARG A 6 -29.89 -167.20 63.79
C ARG A 6 -30.40 -166.16 64.80
N LEU A 7 -30.31 -166.45 66.10
CA LEU A 7 -30.74 -165.52 67.16
C LEU A 7 -29.68 -164.46 67.47
N SER A 8 -28.38 -164.73 67.25
CA SER A 8 -27.33 -163.72 67.42
C SER A 8 -27.33 -162.67 66.31
N ASP A 9 -27.67 -163.06 65.07
CA ASP A 9 -27.67 -162.14 63.92
C ASP A 9 -28.85 -161.15 63.95
N LEU A 10 -30.00 -161.54 64.48
CA LEU A 10 -31.14 -160.62 64.66
C LEU A 10 -30.90 -159.56 65.74
N GLN A 11 -30.09 -159.86 66.77
CA GLN A 11 -29.74 -158.86 67.80
C GLN A 11 -28.73 -157.82 67.29
N THR A 12 -27.77 -158.22 66.46
CA THR A 12 -26.79 -157.28 65.87
C THR A 12 -27.42 -156.39 64.81
N GLU A 13 -28.41 -156.88 64.06
CA GLU A 13 -29.07 -156.08 63.02
C GLU A 13 -30.04 -155.02 63.60
N LEU A 14 -30.74 -155.34 64.69
CA LEU A 14 -31.59 -154.36 65.39
C LEU A 14 -30.75 -153.25 66.04
N ALA A 15 -29.61 -153.59 66.65
CA ALA A 15 -28.68 -152.62 67.22
C ALA A 15 -28.15 -151.65 66.15
N ARG A 16 -27.83 -152.16 64.95
CA ARG A 16 -27.36 -151.35 63.82
C ARG A 16 -28.43 -150.41 63.25
N GLN A 17 -29.71 -150.80 63.29
CA GLN A 17 -30.81 -149.93 62.88
C GLN A 17 -31.11 -148.83 63.92
N VAL A 18 -30.97 -149.12 65.22
CA VAL A 18 -31.13 -148.12 66.29
C VAL A 18 -30.01 -147.08 66.25
N GLU A 19 -28.76 -147.48 66.03
CA GLU A 19 -27.64 -146.54 65.84
C GLU A 19 -27.86 -145.64 64.61
N LYS A 20 -28.37 -146.21 63.51
CA LYS A 20 -28.65 -145.44 62.28
C LYS A 20 -29.78 -144.43 62.49
N LEU A 21 -30.82 -144.79 63.24
CA LEU A 21 -31.90 -143.86 63.60
C LEU A 21 -31.44 -142.79 64.60
N HIS A 22 -30.55 -143.12 65.54
CA HIS A 22 -29.92 -142.14 66.43
C HIS A 22 -29.05 -141.15 65.66
N ALA A 23 -28.24 -141.62 64.69
CA ALA A 23 -27.43 -140.76 63.83
C ALA A 23 -28.31 -139.86 62.93
N GLN A 24 -29.45 -140.37 62.45
CA GLN A 24 -30.41 -139.58 61.67
C GLN A 24 -31.18 -138.55 62.51
N ALA A 25 -31.54 -138.88 63.76
CA ALA A 25 -32.14 -137.93 64.69
C ALA A 25 -31.16 -136.82 65.08
N ALA A 26 -29.90 -137.17 65.38
CA ALA A 26 -28.85 -136.21 65.71
C ALA A 26 -28.55 -135.24 64.56
N THR A 27 -28.50 -135.73 63.31
CA THR A 27 -28.31 -134.88 62.13
C THR A 27 -29.53 -134.01 61.81
N ALA A 28 -30.75 -134.49 62.05
CA ALA A 28 -31.98 -133.69 61.91
C ALA A 28 -32.09 -132.59 62.99
N GLU A 29 -31.67 -132.87 64.23
CA GLU A 29 -31.56 -131.87 65.30
C GLU A 29 -30.50 -130.82 64.98
N GLN A 30 -29.31 -131.22 64.52
CA GLN A 30 -28.26 -130.31 64.05
C GLN A 30 -28.72 -129.47 62.85
N TYR A 31 -29.44 -130.06 61.89
CA TYR A 31 -29.98 -129.30 60.76
C TYR A 31 -31.06 -128.31 61.21
N ARG A 32 -31.93 -128.69 62.15
CA ARG A 32 -32.93 -127.78 62.73
C ARG A 32 -32.26 -126.64 63.49
N SER A 33 -31.24 -126.91 64.31
CA SER A 33 -30.50 -125.88 65.05
C SER A 33 -29.77 -124.92 64.11
N LEU A 34 -29.05 -125.44 63.10
CA LEU A 34 -28.39 -124.62 62.09
C LEU A 34 -29.40 -123.81 61.25
N LYS A 35 -30.57 -124.37 60.94
CA LYS A 35 -31.62 -123.64 60.23
C LYS A 35 -32.23 -122.53 61.08
N THR A 36 -32.39 -122.74 62.39
CA THR A 36 -32.83 -121.68 63.31
C THR A 36 -31.78 -120.60 63.48
N GLU A 37 -30.50 -120.96 63.59
CA GLU A 37 -29.38 -120.00 63.65
C GLU A 37 -29.26 -119.21 62.36
N LEU A 38 -29.41 -119.85 61.20
CA LEU A 38 -29.42 -119.17 59.90
C LEU A 38 -30.59 -118.18 59.78
N ALA A 39 -31.80 -118.57 60.20
CA ALA A 39 -32.95 -117.67 60.20
C ALA A 39 -32.76 -116.49 61.19
N GLN A 40 -32.17 -116.73 62.36
CA GLN A 40 -31.85 -115.67 63.32
C GLN A 40 -30.80 -114.69 62.76
N ASN A 41 -29.72 -115.21 62.14
CA ASN A 41 -28.69 -114.39 61.53
C ASN A 41 -29.22 -113.60 60.32
N GLN A 42 -30.12 -114.18 59.52
CA GLN A 42 -30.79 -113.48 58.43
C GLN A 42 -31.65 -112.33 58.96
N ASN A 43 -32.50 -112.59 59.97
CA ASN A 43 -33.32 -111.55 60.59
C ASN A 43 -32.46 -110.42 61.21
N LEU A 44 -31.32 -110.76 61.82
CA LEU A 44 -30.37 -109.76 62.35
C LEU A 44 -29.71 -108.95 61.23
N SER A 45 -29.29 -109.61 60.14
CA SER A 45 -28.75 -108.93 58.96
C SER A 45 -29.78 -107.98 58.36
N ASP A 46 -31.02 -108.43 58.16
CA ASP A 46 -32.10 -107.62 57.61
C ASP A 46 -32.45 -106.44 58.52
N TYR A 47 -32.43 -106.65 59.84
CA TYR A 47 -32.61 -105.58 60.82
C TYR A 47 -31.49 -104.54 60.76
N ILE A 48 -30.22 -104.97 60.66
CA ILE A 48 -29.07 -104.06 60.51
C ILE A 48 -29.15 -103.32 59.17
N GLN A 49 -29.51 -104.00 58.08
CA GLN A 49 -29.69 -103.37 56.76
C GLN A 49 -30.82 -102.33 56.80
N TRP A 50 -31.95 -102.66 57.44
CA TRP A 50 -33.05 -101.73 57.63
C TRP A 50 -32.63 -100.52 58.48
N GLN A 51 -31.92 -100.73 59.59
CA GLN A 51 -31.41 -99.65 60.45
C GLN A 51 -30.43 -98.75 59.70
N ASN A 52 -29.52 -99.34 58.90
CA ASN A 52 -28.59 -98.59 58.07
C ASN A 52 -29.30 -97.80 56.96
N ALA A 53 -30.31 -98.39 56.30
CA ALA A 53 -31.11 -97.71 55.29
C ALA A 53 -31.92 -96.55 55.90
N LEU A 54 -32.45 -96.74 57.11
CA LEU A 54 -33.15 -95.68 57.85
C LEU A 54 -32.19 -94.53 58.20
N ALA A 55 -31.00 -94.84 58.73
CA ALA A 55 -29.98 -93.82 59.02
C ALA A 55 -29.52 -93.09 57.74
N GLN A 56 -29.36 -93.81 56.62
CA GLN A 56 -29.04 -93.20 55.33
C GLN A 56 -30.18 -92.28 54.84
N ALA A 57 -31.44 -92.71 54.97
CA ALA A 57 -32.60 -91.87 54.64
C ALA A 57 -32.66 -90.61 55.51
N ASP A 58 -32.43 -90.73 56.82
CA ASP A 58 -32.42 -89.59 57.74
C ASP A 58 -31.29 -88.61 57.40
N THR A 59 -30.09 -89.10 57.08
CA THR A 59 -28.96 -88.24 56.66
C THR A 59 -29.23 -87.56 55.32
N ALA A 60 -29.79 -88.27 54.35
CA ALA A 60 -30.17 -87.70 53.05
C ALA A 60 -31.29 -86.66 53.21
N GLN A 61 -32.26 -86.91 54.07
CA GLN A 61 -33.33 -85.97 54.39
C GLN A 61 -32.78 -84.71 55.06
N ALA A 62 -31.86 -84.85 56.03
CA ALA A 62 -31.19 -83.71 56.67
C ALA A 62 -30.40 -82.88 55.64
N GLN A 63 -29.63 -83.53 54.75
CA GLN A 63 -28.91 -82.85 53.68
C GLN A 63 -29.85 -82.13 52.70
N HIS A 64 -30.96 -82.76 52.33
CA HIS A 64 -31.97 -82.15 51.47
C HIS A 64 -32.60 -80.91 52.12
N THR A 65 -33.02 -81.00 53.37
CA THR A 65 -33.58 -79.84 54.10
C THR A 65 -32.56 -78.71 54.26
N ALA A 66 -31.28 -79.02 54.52
CA ALA A 66 -30.22 -78.03 54.59
C ALA A 66 -29.96 -77.36 53.22
N ALA A 67 -29.94 -78.13 52.14
CA ALA A 67 -29.80 -77.61 50.79
C ALA A 67 -30.99 -76.74 50.37
N GLN A 68 -32.22 -77.13 50.75
CA GLN A 68 -33.43 -76.33 50.53
C GLN A 68 -33.36 -74.99 51.30
N ALA A 69 -33.00 -75.02 52.58
CA ALA A 69 -32.83 -73.79 53.38
C ALA A 69 -31.75 -72.87 52.79
N GLN A 70 -30.64 -73.44 52.29
CA GLN A 70 -29.60 -72.67 51.61
C GLN A 70 -30.10 -72.07 50.29
N GLN A 71 -30.88 -72.82 49.50
CA GLN A 71 -31.49 -72.33 48.26
C GLN A 71 -32.47 -71.18 48.54
N GLU A 72 -33.32 -71.30 49.56
CA GLU A 72 -34.25 -70.24 49.97
C GLU A 72 -33.52 -68.97 50.43
N SER A 73 -32.43 -69.12 51.20
CA SER A 73 -31.57 -68.00 51.61
C SER A 73 -30.89 -67.33 50.40
N ASN A 74 -30.36 -68.12 49.46
CA ASN A 74 -29.77 -67.61 48.22
C ASN A 74 -30.82 -66.91 47.33
N GLN A 75 -32.06 -67.40 47.33
CA GLN A 75 -33.16 -66.77 46.59
C GLN A 75 -33.54 -65.43 47.23
N ALA A 76 -33.70 -65.37 48.55
CA ALA A 76 -34.02 -64.13 49.28
C ALA A 76 -32.92 -63.07 49.12
N THR A 77 -31.65 -63.48 49.18
CA THR A 77 -30.51 -62.58 48.92
C THR A 77 -30.50 -62.10 47.47
N SER A 78 -30.78 -62.96 46.50
CA SER A 78 -30.90 -62.57 45.08
C SER A 78 -32.06 -61.58 44.86
N ASP A 79 -33.21 -61.81 45.49
CA ASP A 79 -34.37 -60.93 45.37
C ASP A 79 -34.13 -59.56 46.01
N SER A 80 -33.50 -59.52 47.19
CA SER A 80 -33.11 -58.25 47.84
C SER A 80 -32.06 -57.47 47.02
N LEU A 81 -31.07 -58.15 46.44
CA LEU A 81 -30.10 -57.53 45.55
C LEU A 81 -30.77 -56.99 44.27
N ASN A 82 -31.72 -57.73 43.69
CA ASN A 82 -32.49 -57.29 42.53
C ASN A 82 -33.33 -56.05 42.85
N GLN A 83 -33.98 -56.00 44.01
CA GLN A 83 -34.69 -54.81 44.48
C GLN A 83 -33.74 -53.63 44.62
N ARG A 84 -32.56 -53.82 45.22
CA ARG A 84 -31.56 -52.76 45.37
C ARG A 84 -31.04 -52.25 44.03
N ILE A 85 -30.84 -53.13 43.05
CA ILE A 85 -30.46 -52.75 41.68
C ILE A 85 -31.58 -51.92 41.03
N GLN A 86 -32.85 -52.27 41.23
CA GLN A 86 -33.97 -51.51 40.71
C GLN A 86 -34.05 -50.11 41.35
N GLU A 87 -33.88 -50.01 42.66
CA GLU A 87 -33.81 -48.71 43.37
C GLU A 87 -32.68 -47.83 42.82
N LEU A 88 -31.49 -48.39 42.64
CA LEU A 88 -30.35 -47.67 42.08
C LEU A 88 -30.60 -47.20 40.65
N ARG A 89 -31.24 -48.04 39.81
CA ARG A 89 -31.61 -47.65 38.44
C ARG A 89 -32.65 -46.53 38.40
N LEU A 90 -33.58 -46.51 39.36
CA LEU A 90 -34.55 -45.41 39.47
C LEU A 90 -33.86 -44.12 39.89
N ALA A 91 -32.97 -44.17 40.89
CA ALA A 91 -32.19 -43.02 41.33
C ALA A 91 -31.27 -42.48 40.22
N GLU A 92 -30.62 -43.37 39.45
CA GLU A 92 -29.80 -42.97 38.30
C GLU A 92 -30.61 -42.23 37.24
N ARG A 93 -31.81 -42.74 36.90
CA ARG A 93 -32.71 -42.07 35.94
C ARG A 93 -33.17 -40.70 36.43
N GLU A 94 -33.48 -40.56 37.73
CA GLU A 94 -33.86 -39.28 38.31
C GLU A 94 -32.70 -38.28 38.24
N GLN A 95 -31.47 -38.71 38.54
CA GLN A 95 -30.29 -37.85 38.40
C GLN A 95 -29.99 -37.49 36.95
N GLN A 96 -30.16 -38.41 36.00
CA GLN A 96 -30.03 -38.11 34.58
C GLN A 96 -31.05 -37.06 34.13
N GLN A 97 -32.32 -37.18 34.55
CA GLN A 97 -33.34 -36.18 34.24
C GLN A 97 -33.01 -34.81 34.82
N GLN A 98 -32.50 -34.74 36.06
CA GLN A 98 -32.06 -33.49 36.68
C GLN A 98 -30.85 -32.90 35.93
N HIS A 99 -29.91 -33.73 35.51
CA HIS A 99 -28.76 -33.31 34.71
C HIS A 99 -29.20 -32.73 33.37
N ASP A 100 -30.07 -33.43 32.64
CA ASP A 100 -30.59 -32.98 31.35
C ASP A 100 -31.35 -31.65 31.49
N ALA A 101 -32.15 -31.50 32.56
CA ALA A 101 -32.87 -30.26 32.84
C ALA A 101 -31.91 -29.08 33.11
N LEU A 102 -30.86 -29.30 33.91
CA LEU A 102 -29.82 -28.29 34.16
C LEU A 102 -29.04 -27.96 32.89
N GLN A 103 -28.73 -28.96 32.05
CA GLN A 103 -28.03 -28.77 30.78
C GLN A 103 -28.88 -27.94 29.81
N GLN A 104 -30.20 -28.18 29.75
CA GLN A 104 -31.12 -27.38 28.96
C GLN A 104 -31.19 -25.93 29.44
N GLN A 105 -31.29 -25.70 30.75
CA GLN A 105 -31.28 -24.34 31.33
C GLN A 105 -29.95 -23.63 31.05
N HIS A 106 -28.83 -24.34 31.16
CA HIS A 106 -27.51 -23.79 30.84
C HIS A 106 -27.38 -23.45 29.35
N ALA A 107 -27.89 -24.29 28.45
CA ALA A 107 -27.92 -24.01 27.02
C ALA A 107 -28.75 -22.77 26.69
N GLN A 108 -29.94 -22.63 27.29
CA GLN A 108 -30.79 -21.44 27.14
C GLN A 108 -30.08 -20.18 27.63
N SER A 109 -29.43 -20.25 28.80
CA SER A 109 -28.66 -19.13 29.36
C SER A 109 -27.51 -18.72 28.43
N ARG A 110 -26.76 -19.69 27.87
CA ARG A 110 -25.71 -19.41 26.88
C ARG A 110 -26.24 -18.74 25.62
N GLU A 111 -27.40 -19.16 25.14
CA GLU A 111 -28.03 -18.53 23.98
C GLU A 111 -28.46 -17.09 24.30
N HIS A 112 -29.02 -16.84 25.48
CA HIS A 112 -29.35 -15.49 25.94
C HIS A 112 -28.11 -14.60 26.07
N ILE A 113 -27.02 -15.12 26.65
CA ILE A 113 -25.74 -14.40 26.75
C ILE A 113 -25.21 -14.07 25.35
N ALA A 114 -25.20 -15.04 24.43
CA ALA A 114 -24.74 -14.80 23.06
C ALA A 114 -25.58 -13.74 22.33
N ARG A 115 -26.90 -13.76 22.50
CA ARG A 115 -27.80 -12.73 21.94
C ARG A 115 -27.53 -11.35 22.54
N LEU A 116 -27.32 -11.25 23.85
CA LEU A 116 -27.00 -9.99 24.53
C LEU A 116 -25.62 -9.45 24.11
N GLU A 117 -24.61 -10.31 24.00
CA GLU A 117 -23.28 -9.93 23.52
C GLU A 117 -23.31 -9.43 22.08
N GLU A 118 -24.13 -10.04 21.22
CA GLU A 118 -24.31 -9.57 19.84
C GLU A 118 -25.04 -8.22 19.80
N GLN A 119 -26.05 -8.02 20.64
CA GLN A 119 -26.73 -6.73 20.78
C GLN A 119 -25.79 -5.63 21.29
N ILE A 120 -24.96 -5.93 22.29
CA ILE A 120 -23.94 -5.00 22.81
C ILE A 120 -22.93 -4.65 21.72
N ARG A 121 -22.43 -5.64 20.97
CA ARG A 121 -21.53 -5.41 19.83
C ARG A 121 -22.17 -4.54 18.75
N ALA A 122 -23.41 -4.81 18.40
CA ALA A 122 -24.16 -4.01 17.43
C ALA A 122 -24.35 -2.56 17.91
N GLN A 123 -24.66 -2.36 19.19
CA GLN A 123 -24.81 -1.03 19.78
C GLN A 123 -23.47 -0.26 19.82
N HIS A 124 -22.36 -0.92 20.18
CA HIS A 124 -21.04 -0.30 20.12
C HIS A 124 -20.68 0.11 18.68
N ALA A 125 -20.87 -0.79 17.70
CA ALA A 125 -20.63 -0.48 16.30
C ALA A 125 -21.52 0.68 15.79
N GLN A 126 -22.77 0.78 16.27
CA GLN A 126 -23.66 1.89 15.94
C GLN A 126 -23.17 3.20 16.56
N ASN A 127 -22.74 3.19 17.82
CA ASN A 127 -22.20 4.38 18.49
C ASN A 127 -20.91 4.88 17.81
N GLU A 128 -19.98 3.97 17.47
CA GLU A 128 -18.76 4.32 16.75
C GLU A 128 -19.04 4.91 15.35
N ARG A 129 -20.08 4.41 14.66
CA ARG A 129 -20.53 5.00 13.39
C ARG A 129 -21.11 6.40 13.62
N ALA A 130 -22.01 6.55 14.59
CA ALA A 130 -22.60 7.84 14.92
C ALA A 130 -21.55 8.89 15.36
N GLU A 131 -20.52 8.47 16.10
CA GLU A 131 -19.41 9.35 16.48
C GLU A 131 -18.56 9.77 15.28
N ARG A 132 -18.25 8.85 14.38
CA ARG A 132 -17.54 9.18 13.13
C ARG A 132 -18.35 10.11 12.24
N ASP A 133 -19.65 9.87 12.11
CA ASP A 133 -20.55 10.73 11.34
C ASP A 133 -20.64 12.12 11.98
N ARG A 134 -20.73 12.21 13.31
CA ARG A 134 -20.71 13.48 14.05
C ARG A 134 -19.40 14.23 13.84
N GLN A 135 -18.25 13.56 13.93
CA GLN A 135 -16.94 14.18 13.71
C GLN A 135 -16.78 14.66 12.27
N SER A 136 -17.24 13.88 11.29
CA SER A 136 -17.24 14.26 9.87
C SER A 136 -18.13 15.48 9.62
N ALA A 137 -19.35 15.47 10.16
CA ALA A 137 -20.27 16.61 10.05
C ALA A 137 -19.70 17.88 10.72
N GLN A 138 -19.03 17.75 11.86
CA GLN A 138 -18.35 18.88 12.52
C GLN A 138 -17.20 19.44 11.67
N ALA A 139 -16.39 18.58 11.07
CA ALA A 139 -15.32 19.02 10.16
C ALA A 139 -15.88 19.72 8.91
N GLN A 140 -16.98 19.20 8.35
CA GLN A 140 -17.68 19.83 7.22
C GLN A 140 -18.26 21.20 7.60
N LEU A 141 -18.89 21.33 8.77
CA LEU A 141 -19.40 22.61 9.27
C LEU A 141 -18.28 23.62 9.46
N HIS A 142 -17.14 23.22 10.04
CA HIS A 142 -15.99 24.10 10.23
C HIS A 142 -15.44 24.57 8.87
N LYS A 143 -15.32 23.66 7.89
CA LYS A 143 -14.90 24.01 6.53
C LYS A 143 -15.86 25.00 5.87
N LEU A 144 -17.17 24.79 5.99
CA LEU A 144 -18.18 25.70 5.46
C LEU A 144 -18.12 27.08 6.13
N GLN A 145 -17.90 27.13 7.45
CA GLN A 145 -17.72 28.39 8.19
C GLN A 145 -16.48 29.16 7.72
N GLN A 146 -15.35 28.48 7.51
CA GLN A 146 -14.15 29.08 6.95
C GLN A 146 -14.40 29.61 5.54
N GLN A 147 -14.97 28.79 4.65
CA GLN A 147 -15.31 29.20 3.28
C GLN A 147 -16.25 30.41 3.25
N HIS A 148 -17.23 30.46 4.15
CA HIS A 148 -18.13 31.61 4.27
C HIS A 148 -17.38 32.86 4.74
N ALA A 149 -16.48 32.75 5.71
CA ALA A 149 -15.65 33.86 6.17
C ALA A 149 -14.73 34.38 5.05
N ASP A 150 -14.09 33.47 4.31
CA ASP A 150 -13.23 33.81 3.18
C ASP A 150 -14.03 34.51 2.07
N THR A 151 -15.22 33.98 1.73
CA THR A 151 -16.12 34.60 0.73
C THR A 151 -16.57 36.00 1.15
N LEU A 152 -16.83 36.21 2.45
CA LEU A 152 -17.15 37.55 2.97
C LEU A 152 -15.96 38.50 2.84
N ALA A 153 -14.75 38.05 3.19
CA ALA A 153 -13.54 38.85 3.05
C ALA A 153 -13.24 39.21 1.58
N GLU A 154 -13.37 38.24 0.67
CA GLU A 154 -13.26 38.47 -0.78
C GLU A 154 -14.29 39.48 -1.28
N ARG A 155 -15.54 39.36 -0.83
CA ARG A 155 -16.60 40.31 -1.18
C ARG A 155 -16.27 41.73 -0.69
N GLU A 156 -15.77 41.86 0.54
CA GLU A 156 -15.37 43.17 1.09
C GLU A 156 -14.21 43.78 0.30
N ALA A 157 -13.20 42.99 -0.06
CA ALA A 157 -12.09 43.43 -0.89
C ALA A 157 -12.55 43.88 -2.29
N LEU A 158 -13.45 43.12 -2.93
CA LEU A 158 -14.02 43.48 -4.23
C LEU A 158 -14.86 44.76 -4.15
N LEU A 159 -15.61 44.97 -3.05
CA LEU A 159 -16.36 46.21 -2.84
C LEU A 159 -15.43 47.42 -2.67
N GLN A 160 -14.31 47.27 -1.95
CA GLN A 160 -13.30 48.32 -1.83
C GLN A 160 -12.67 48.65 -3.18
N GLN A 161 -12.26 47.63 -3.95
CA GLN A 161 -11.72 47.84 -5.30
C GLN A 161 -12.75 48.52 -6.23
N ALA A 162 -14.03 48.13 -6.15
CA ALA A 162 -15.07 48.77 -6.93
C ALA A 162 -15.27 50.25 -6.53
N GLN A 163 -15.15 50.58 -5.25
CA GLN A 163 -15.20 51.98 -4.78
C GLN A 163 -14.01 52.79 -5.30
N GLU A 164 -12.79 52.26 -5.21
CA GLU A 164 -11.58 52.90 -5.75
C GLU A 164 -11.71 53.15 -7.26
N LYS A 165 -12.15 52.15 -8.01
CA LYS A 165 -12.37 52.28 -9.46
C LYS A 165 -13.47 53.28 -9.80
N ASN A 166 -14.55 53.34 -9.00
CA ASN A 166 -15.58 54.35 -9.18
C ASN A 166 -15.05 55.77 -8.90
N SER A 167 -14.16 55.94 -7.91
CA SER A 167 -13.51 57.24 -7.70
C SER A 167 -12.59 57.62 -8.86
N GLU A 168 -11.77 56.70 -9.36
CA GLU A 168 -10.92 56.93 -10.54
C GLU A 168 -11.77 57.32 -11.77
N LEU A 169 -12.89 56.62 -11.99
CA LEU A 169 -13.81 56.95 -13.09
C LEU A 169 -14.45 58.32 -12.91
N ALA A 170 -14.79 58.73 -11.69
CA ALA A 170 -15.33 60.05 -11.42
C ALA A 170 -14.31 61.16 -11.68
N GLU A 171 -13.05 60.96 -11.31
CA GLU A 171 -11.95 61.90 -11.61
C GLU A 171 -11.72 62.03 -13.13
N LEU A 172 -11.66 60.90 -13.83
CA LEU A 172 -11.52 60.88 -15.29
C LEU A 172 -12.70 61.55 -15.99
N ALA A 173 -13.92 61.32 -15.51
CA ALA A 173 -15.12 61.97 -16.06
C ALA A 173 -15.06 63.50 -15.89
N LEU A 174 -14.51 63.99 -14.78
CA LEU A 174 -14.32 65.42 -14.54
C LEU A 174 -13.28 66.01 -15.51
N ILE A 175 -12.15 65.32 -15.71
CA ILE A 175 -11.13 65.72 -16.69
C ILE A 175 -11.71 65.77 -18.11
N VAL A 176 -12.48 64.74 -18.51
CA VAL A 176 -13.15 64.71 -19.82
C VAL A 176 -14.12 65.88 -19.94
N ALA A 177 -14.95 66.16 -18.94
CA ALA A 177 -15.87 67.28 -18.96
C ALA A 177 -15.14 68.65 -19.06
N GLU A 178 -14.00 68.82 -18.38
CA GLU A 178 -13.16 70.02 -18.52
C GLU A 178 -12.61 70.19 -19.95
N HIS A 179 -12.16 69.11 -20.57
CA HIS A 179 -11.68 69.14 -21.95
C HIS A 179 -12.81 69.39 -22.96
N GLU A 180 -13.97 68.75 -22.78
CA GLU A 180 -15.16 68.98 -23.59
C GLU A 180 -15.66 70.43 -23.46
N ALA A 181 -15.57 71.03 -22.27
CA ALA A 181 -15.91 72.44 -22.07
C ALA A 181 -14.94 73.40 -22.78
N ARG A 182 -13.65 73.03 -22.93
CA ARG A 182 -12.62 73.82 -23.64
C ARG A 182 -12.64 73.63 -25.15
N LEU A 183 -13.21 72.52 -25.65
CA LEU A 183 -13.21 72.20 -27.08
C LEU A 183 -13.83 73.30 -27.96
N PRO A 184 -14.99 73.91 -27.63
CA PRO A 184 -15.60 74.95 -28.46
C PRO A 184 -14.73 76.21 -28.57
N GLU A 185 -14.01 76.58 -27.51
CA GLU A 185 -13.10 77.72 -27.52
C GLU A 185 -11.91 77.47 -28.44
N LEU A 186 -11.36 76.25 -28.41
CA LEU A 186 -10.26 75.84 -29.30
C LEU A 186 -10.73 75.76 -30.77
N GLU A 187 -11.90 75.19 -31.03
CA GLU A 187 -12.50 75.15 -32.37
C GLU A 187 -12.78 76.57 -32.90
N ALA A 188 -13.29 77.47 -32.07
CA ALA A 188 -13.50 78.87 -32.45
C ALA A 188 -12.17 79.60 -32.73
N ALA A 189 -11.14 79.35 -31.93
CA ALA A 189 -9.80 79.90 -32.16
C ALA A 189 -9.19 79.37 -33.46
N GLU A 190 -9.37 78.09 -33.78
CA GLU A 190 -8.94 77.48 -35.04
C GLU A 190 -9.67 78.11 -36.23
N GLN A 191 -11.00 78.19 -36.19
CA GLN A 191 -11.80 78.82 -37.25
C GLN A 191 -11.39 80.27 -37.47
N THR A 192 -11.14 81.02 -36.40
CA THR A 192 -10.65 82.41 -36.48
C THR A 192 -9.27 82.49 -37.12
N SER A 193 -8.36 81.59 -36.74
CA SER A 193 -7.02 81.49 -37.34
C SER A 193 -7.07 81.14 -38.83
N GLN A 194 -7.91 80.16 -39.22
CA GLN A 194 -8.13 79.79 -40.61
C GLN A 194 -8.75 80.95 -41.41
N HIS A 195 -9.75 81.65 -40.86
CA HIS A 195 -10.34 82.84 -41.48
C HIS A 195 -9.31 83.95 -41.70
N ASN A 196 -8.49 84.24 -40.69
CA ASN A 196 -7.40 85.21 -40.77
C ASN A 196 -6.38 84.83 -41.84
N HIS A 197 -5.98 83.55 -41.89
CA HIS A 197 -5.07 83.04 -42.90
C HIS A 197 -5.65 83.15 -44.32
N GLN A 198 -6.94 82.82 -44.51
CA GLN A 198 -7.62 82.96 -45.79
C GLN A 198 -7.71 84.43 -46.22
N SER A 199 -8.05 85.33 -45.29
CA SER A 199 -8.08 86.78 -45.53
C SER A 199 -6.69 87.32 -45.92
N GLN A 200 -5.63 86.91 -45.24
CA GLN A 200 -4.25 87.23 -45.62
C GLN A 200 -3.90 86.69 -47.01
N HIS A 201 -4.32 85.47 -47.33
CA HIS A 201 -4.09 84.88 -48.65
C HIS A 201 -4.81 85.66 -49.76
N ASP A 202 -6.06 86.05 -49.53
CA ASP A 202 -6.85 86.85 -50.45
C ASP A 202 -6.27 88.26 -50.62
N GLN A 203 -5.77 88.88 -49.53
CA GLN A 203 -5.03 90.14 -49.56
C GLN A 203 -3.74 90.01 -50.37
N ILE A 204 -2.95 88.95 -50.16
CA ILE A 204 -1.75 88.66 -50.96
C ILE A 204 -2.13 88.47 -52.44
N GLY A 205 -3.23 87.77 -52.71
CA GLY A 205 -3.77 87.61 -54.07
C GLY A 205 -4.16 88.94 -54.71
N SER A 206 -4.82 89.82 -53.96
CA SER A 206 -5.15 91.18 -54.39
C SER A 206 -3.91 92.03 -54.64
N LEU A 207 -2.96 92.03 -53.72
CA LEU A 207 -1.67 92.71 -53.86
C LEU A 207 -0.87 92.16 -55.04
N LYS A 208 -0.89 90.85 -55.31
CA LYS A 208 -0.27 90.24 -56.49
C LYS A 208 -0.95 90.70 -57.79
N ARG A 209 -2.29 90.78 -57.81
CA ARG A 209 -3.04 91.31 -58.97
C ARG A 209 -2.74 92.80 -59.19
N GLU A 210 -2.72 93.60 -58.12
CA GLU A 210 -2.37 95.01 -58.18
C GLU A 210 -0.90 95.18 -58.60
N HIS A 211 0.01 94.39 -58.05
CA HIS A 211 1.42 94.36 -58.47
C HIS A 211 1.55 93.97 -59.93
N ALA A 212 0.84 92.95 -60.42
CA ALA A 212 0.84 92.57 -61.83
C ALA A 212 0.29 93.70 -62.73
N LEU A 213 -0.78 94.39 -62.30
CA LEU A 213 -1.32 95.55 -63.00
C LEU A 213 -0.32 96.72 -63.01
N LYS A 214 0.31 97.01 -61.86
CA LYS A 214 1.35 98.04 -61.73
C LYS A 214 2.60 97.67 -62.51
N GLN A 215 2.96 96.39 -62.59
CA GLN A 215 4.06 95.88 -63.39
C GLN A 215 3.71 95.92 -64.88
N GLN A 216 2.47 95.67 -65.29
CA GLN A 216 2.01 95.88 -66.66
C GLN A 216 2.02 97.38 -67.01
N GLN A 217 1.55 98.25 -66.11
CA GLN A 217 1.67 99.70 -66.24
C GLN A 217 3.14 100.13 -66.27
N GLN A 218 4.01 99.50 -65.46
CA GLN A 218 5.45 99.72 -65.47
C GLN A 218 6.07 99.24 -66.77
N GLN A 219 5.68 98.09 -67.31
CA GLN A 219 6.15 97.59 -68.61
C GLN A 219 5.65 98.46 -69.76
N HIS A 220 4.40 98.95 -69.69
CA HIS A 220 3.85 99.87 -70.67
C HIS A 220 4.55 101.22 -70.59
N THR A 221 4.69 101.80 -69.39
CA THR A 221 5.47 103.02 -69.18
C THR A 221 6.93 102.79 -69.51
N GLN A 222 7.55 101.66 -69.21
CA GLN A 222 8.91 101.29 -69.63
C GLN A 222 8.99 101.05 -71.13
N ALA A 223 7.95 100.60 -71.82
CA ALA A 223 7.92 100.50 -73.28
C ALA A 223 7.81 101.89 -73.90
N THR A 224 7.03 102.79 -73.30
CA THR A 224 6.96 104.22 -73.63
C THR A 224 8.29 104.91 -73.31
N LEU A 225 8.89 104.57 -72.17
CA LEU A 225 10.19 105.04 -71.68
C LEU A 225 11.33 104.27 -72.35
N ALA A 226 11.10 103.18 -73.09
CA ALA A 226 12.01 102.47 -73.98
C ALA A 226 11.86 102.97 -75.41
N ASN A 227 10.71 103.54 -75.77
CA ASN A 227 10.61 104.44 -76.92
C ASN A 227 11.37 105.73 -76.61
N HIS A 228 11.19 106.32 -75.42
CA HIS A 228 11.99 107.47 -74.96
C HIS A 228 13.44 107.09 -74.61
N ARG A 229 13.72 105.86 -74.17
CA ARG A 229 15.09 105.35 -73.96
C ARG A 229 15.70 104.93 -75.27
N SER A 230 15.07 104.33 -76.25
CA SER A 230 15.71 104.20 -77.59
C SER A 230 16.07 105.59 -78.15
N ARG A 231 15.30 106.62 -77.76
CA ARG A 231 15.62 108.03 -78.01
C ARG A 231 16.75 108.57 -77.13
N LEU A 232 16.82 108.17 -75.85
CA LEU A 232 17.88 108.51 -74.89
C LEU A 232 19.08 107.55 -74.89
N GLN A 233 19.05 106.44 -75.62
CA GLN A 233 19.99 105.32 -75.74
C GLN A 233 20.66 105.43 -77.10
N ARG A 234 20.00 106.07 -78.08
CA ARG A 234 20.76 106.92 -79.03
C ARG A 234 21.60 108.00 -78.34
N LEU A 235 21.22 108.48 -77.14
CA LEU A 235 21.97 109.46 -76.32
C LEU A 235 22.73 108.83 -75.13
N ALA A 236 22.65 107.51 -74.91
CA ALA A 236 23.23 106.78 -73.77
C ALA A 236 24.08 105.59 -74.18
N ASP A 237 23.97 105.10 -75.42
CA ASP A 237 25.08 104.44 -76.12
C ASP A 237 26.24 105.45 -76.33
N GLU A 238 25.97 106.76 -76.20
CA GLU A 238 26.96 107.85 -76.04
C GLU A 238 27.39 108.07 -74.57
N LEU A 239 26.54 107.74 -73.60
CA LEU A 239 26.79 107.94 -72.17
C LEU A 239 27.04 106.60 -71.49
N ALA A 240 28.17 106.03 -71.91
CA ALA A 240 29.01 105.21 -71.05
C ALA A 240 28.44 103.79 -70.81
N GLN A 241 29.22 102.75 -71.12
CA GLN A 241 30.31 102.39 -70.21
C GLN A 241 29.83 102.51 -68.75
N LEU A 242 29.70 101.38 -68.05
CA LEU A 242 29.57 101.21 -66.58
C LEU A 242 28.30 100.47 -66.14
N GLY A 243 28.46 99.17 -65.91
CA GLY A 243 28.59 98.68 -64.53
C GLY A 243 27.37 98.03 -63.85
N ALA A 244 27.51 96.72 -63.59
CA ALA A 244 26.64 95.75 -62.90
C ALA A 244 26.37 96.00 -61.39
N ALA A 245 25.47 95.21 -60.78
CA ALA A 245 25.83 94.21 -59.75
C ALA A 245 24.62 93.48 -59.09
N ASP A 246 24.84 92.18 -58.86
CA ASP A 246 24.01 91.20 -58.15
C ASP A 246 24.23 91.22 -56.61
N ASN A 247 23.24 90.70 -55.85
CA ASN A 247 23.15 90.79 -54.39
C ASN A 247 23.55 89.47 -53.66
N PRO A 248 24.57 89.47 -52.77
CA PRO A 248 25.16 88.27 -52.13
C PRO A 248 24.43 87.72 -50.89
N ALA A 249 23.33 88.33 -50.41
CA ALA A 249 22.65 87.90 -49.18
C ALA A 249 21.88 86.56 -49.31
N LEU A 250 21.55 86.15 -50.55
CA LEU A 250 20.75 84.94 -50.83
C LEU A 250 21.57 83.63 -50.76
N GLN A 251 22.89 83.71 -50.98
CA GLN A 251 23.76 82.52 -50.94
C GLN A 251 24.11 82.12 -49.50
N GLN A 252 24.37 83.07 -48.61
CA GLN A 252 24.66 82.78 -47.20
C GLN A 252 23.49 82.12 -46.45
N ALA A 253 22.24 82.45 -46.80
CA ALA A 253 21.06 81.84 -46.18
C ALA A 253 20.84 80.38 -46.63
N LYS A 254 21.27 80.01 -47.83
CA LYS A 254 21.14 78.64 -48.36
C LYS A 254 22.18 77.69 -47.75
N ASP A 255 23.41 78.17 -47.54
CA ASP A 255 24.48 77.35 -46.97
C ASP A 255 24.27 77.07 -45.46
N ALA A 256 23.65 78.01 -44.73
CA ALA A 256 23.29 77.83 -43.32
C ALA A 256 22.19 76.77 -43.12
N ALA A 257 21.18 76.72 -44.01
CA ALA A 257 20.08 75.76 -43.92
C ALA A 257 20.54 74.31 -44.22
N GLN A 258 21.45 74.14 -45.19
CA GLN A 258 22.00 72.82 -45.53
C GLN A 258 22.85 72.23 -44.39
N THR A 259 23.60 73.07 -43.68
CA THR A 259 24.44 72.64 -42.56
C THR A 259 23.59 72.10 -41.38
N LEU A 260 22.48 72.76 -41.05
CA LEU A 260 21.54 72.33 -40.01
C LEU A 260 20.81 71.03 -40.37
N GLN A 261 20.43 70.86 -41.64
CA GLN A 261 19.76 69.64 -42.10
C GLN A 261 20.66 68.39 -41.97
N HIS A 262 21.94 68.52 -42.27
CA HIS A 262 22.91 67.43 -42.09
C HIS A 262 23.13 67.07 -40.61
N GLN A 263 23.08 68.04 -39.70
CA GLN A 263 23.21 67.78 -38.25
C GLN A 263 21.99 67.04 -37.70
N CYS A 264 20.77 67.39 -38.12
CA CYS A 264 19.56 66.66 -37.74
C CYS A 264 19.57 65.22 -38.24
N GLN A 265 19.98 64.98 -39.49
CA GLN A 265 20.06 63.61 -40.03
C GLN A 265 21.10 62.74 -39.31
N ALA A 266 22.23 63.31 -38.93
CA ALA A 266 23.24 62.58 -38.15
C ALA A 266 22.74 62.20 -36.75
N ALA A 267 22.00 63.09 -36.08
CA ALA A 267 21.40 62.82 -34.77
C ALA A 267 20.29 61.75 -34.84
N GLU A 268 19.48 61.76 -35.89
CA GLU A 268 18.43 60.76 -36.13
C GLU A 268 19.02 59.34 -36.29
N ILE A 269 20.11 59.21 -37.05
CA ILE A 269 20.81 57.92 -37.25
C ILE A 269 21.40 57.40 -35.94
N GLN A 270 22.00 58.29 -35.12
CA GLN A 270 22.52 57.92 -33.80
C GLN A 270 21.40 57.47 -32.86
N TRP A 271 20.27 58.17 -32.86
CA TRP A 271 19.10 57.80 -32.04
C TRP A 271 18.53 56.43 -32.45
N GLN A 272 18.35 56.17 -33.75
CA GLN A 272 17.87 54.87 -34.24
C GLN A 272 18.83 53.73 -33.88
N HIS A 273 20.15 53.98 -33.94
CA HIS A 273 21.15 52.99 -33.55
C HIS A 273 21.07 52.65 -32.05
N SER A 274 20.97 53.66 -31.19
CA SER A 274 20.78 53.46 -29.73
C SER A 274 19.45 52.77 -29.41
N GLN A 275 18.36 53.08 -30.13
CA GLN A 275 17.07 52.43 -29.94
C GLN A 275 17.11 50.93 -30.33
N ALA A 276 17.79 50.59 -31.43
CA ALA A 276 17.99 49.21 -31.85
C ALA A 276 18.85 48.41 -30.86
N GLN A 277 19.92 49.01 -30.33
CA GLN A 277 20.77 48.41 -29.29
C GLN A 277 19.99 48.17 -27.98
N LEU A 278 19.17 49.14 -27.54
CA LEU A 278 18.32 48.95 -26.36
C LEU A 278 17.31 47.80 -26.56
N GLY A 279 16.74 47.67 -27.76
CA GLY A 279 15.82 46.59 -28.10
C GLY A 279 16.46 45.20 -28.10
N SER A 280 17.69 45.08 -28.61
CA SER A 280 18.42 43.80 -28.60
C SER A 280 18.83 43.39 -27.18
N LEU A 281 19.30 44.34 -26.36
CA LEU A 281 19.66 44.10 -24.95
C LEU A 281 18.45 43.68 -24.12
N LYS A 282 17.29 44.33 -24.29
CA LYS A 282 16.02 43.92 -23.63
C LYS A 282 15.62 42.49 -24.00
N THR A 283 15.73 42.13 -25.28
CA THR A 283 15.40 40.79 -25.75
C THR A 283 16.36 39.73 -25.16
N GLN A 284 17.65 40.06 -25.06
CA GLN A 284 18.66 39.20 -24.46
C GLN A 284 18.42 39.00 -22.96
N GLN A 285 18.07 40.07 -22.23
CA GLN A 285 17.69 40.01 -20.82
C GLN A 285 16.47 39.09 -20.60
N GLN A 286 15.39 39.28 -21.38
CA GLN A 286 14.19 38.46 -21.27
C GLN A 286 14.48 36.97 -21.53
N LYS A 287 15.30 36.66 -22.53
CA LYS A 287 15.72 35.28 -22.84
C LYS A 287 16.55 34.66 -21.72
N ALA A 288 17.54 35.40 -21.19
CA ALA A 288 18.39 34.93 -20.09
C ALA A 288 17.57 34.69 -18.81
N GLN A 289 16.66 35.61 -18.48
CA GLN A 289 15.74 35.46 -17.34
C GLN A 289 14.81 34.26 -17.52
N ALA A 290 14.17 34.11 -18.69
CA ALA A 290 13.27 32.97 -18.94
C ALA A 290 14.02 31.61 -18.86
N HIS A 291 15.25 31.56 -19.38
CA HIS A 291 16.10 30.37 -19.28
C HIS A 291 16.45 30.02 -17.84
N TYR A 292 16.88 31.02 -17.04
CA TYR A 292 17.13 30.84 -15.61
C TYR A 292 15.89 30.34 -14.85
N HIS A 293 14.72 30.97 -15.05
CA HIS A 293 13.49 30.56 -14.38
C HIS A 293 13.11 29.11 -14.71
N THR A 294 13.28 28.69 -15.97
CA THR A 294 12.98 27.32 -16.41
C THR A 294 13.89 26.30 -15.71
N LEU A 295 15.21 26.54 -15.69
CA LEU A 295 16.16 25.65 -15.01
C LEU A 295 15.97 25.67 -13.48
N HIS A 296 15.63 26.82 -12.91
CA HIS A 296 15.35 26.96 -11.48
C HIS A 296 14.11 26.17 -11.06
N GLN A 297 13.03 26.22 -11.84
CA GLN A 297 11.83 25.40 -11.61
C GLN A 297 12.12 23.90 -11.70
N GLN A 298 12.90 23.47 -12.70
CA GLN A 298 13.31 22.07 -12.85
C GLN A 298 14.15 21.61 -11.65
N HIS A 299 15.09 22.45 -11.19
CA HIS A 299 15.91 22.16 -10.01
C HIS A 299 15.06 22.04 -8.75
N ILE A 300 14.16 22.98 -8.47
CA ILE A 300 13.26 22.93 -7.30
C ILE A 300 12.37 21.68 -7.36
N ALA A 301 11.78 21.37 -8.53
CA ALA A 301 10.93 20.20 -8.69
C ALA A 301 11.69 18.89 -8.43
N ALA A 302 12.88 18.73 -9.02
CA ALA A 302 13.72 17.56 -8.81
C ALA A 302 14.19 17.45 -7.34
N GLN A 303 14.52 18.57 -6.71
CA GLN A 303 14.91 18.62 -5.30
C GLN A 303 13.76 18.23 -4.36
N ALA A 304 12.55 18.74 -4.63
CA ALA A 304 11.36 18.39 -3.85
C ALA A 304 11.02 16.90 -3.99
N GLN A 305 11.10 16.34 -5.21
CA GLN A 305 10.90 14.91 -5.45
C GLN A 305 11.94 14.05 -4.72
N GLN A 306 13.22 14.44 -4.78
CA GLN A 306 14.29 13.75 -4.07
C GLN A 306 14.03 13.74 -2.55
N GLN A 307 13.67 14.89 -1.98
CA GLN A 307 13.36 15.01 -0.55
C GLN A 307 12.15 14.17 -0.14
N ALA A 308 11.09 14.15 -0.95
CA ALA A 308 9.91 13.32 -0.69
C ALA A 308 10.27 11.83 -0.69
N ILE A 309 11.05 11.36 -1.67
CA ILE A 309 11.50 9.96 -1.72
C ILE A 309 12.44 9.66 -0.55
N ALA A 310 13.34 10.57 -0.18
CA ALA A 310 14.21 10.40 0.98
C ALA A 310 13.42 10.26 2.29
N GLN A 311 12.33 11.01 2.46
CA GLN A 311 11.41 10.87 3.60
C GLN A 311 10.71 9.51 3.61
N ILE A 312 10.26 9.02 2.46
CA ILE A 312 9.63 7.69 2.34
C ILE A 312 10.64 6.59 2.69
N LEU A 313 11.86 6.68 2.15
CA LEU A 313 12.93 5.73 2.47
C LEU A 313 13.29 5.74 3.96
N HIS A 314 13.29 6.90 4.62
CA HIS A 314 13.55 7.04 6.06
C HIS A 314 12.40 6.55 6.94
N SER A 315 11.15 6.70 6.50
CA SER A 315 9.94 6.30 7.24
C SER A 315 9.45 4.88 6.93
N SER A 316 10.12 4.16 6.03
CA SER A 316 9.77 2.80 5.60
C SER A 316 9.77 1.73 6.71
N ALA A 317 10.26 2.04 7.91
CA ALA A 317 10.25 1.14 9.07
C ALA A 317 9.54 1.78 10.28
N PRO A 318 8.20 1.76 10.35
CA PRO A 318 7.44 2.33 11.47
C PRO A 318 7.71 1.63 12.82
N ASN A 319 8.38 0.47 12.81
CA ASN A 319 8.92 -0.23 13.97
C ASN A 319 10.34 -0.76 13.66
N ASP A 320 11.33 0.15 13.56
CA ASP A 320 12.73 -0.27 13.36
C ASP A 320 13.25 -1.03 14.60
N PHE A 321 13.40 -2.35 14.44
CA PHE A 321 13.92 -3.25 15.46
C PHE A 321 15.30 -2.83 15.99
N TRP A 322 16.11 -2.15 15.18
CA TRP A 322 17.48 -1.76 15.54
C TRP A 322 17.61 -0.34 16.10
N ALA A 323 16.53 0.44 16.20
CA ALA A 323 16.57 1.87 16.52
C ALA A 323 17.32 2.21 17.83
N ASN A 324 17.20 1.35 18.85
CA ASN A 324 17.82 1.55 20.18
C ASN A 324 19.11 0.73 20.36
N THR A 325 19.74 0.29 19.28
CA THR A 325 20.97 -0.53 19.30
C THR A 325 22.11 0.21 18.62
N ASP A 326 23.35 -0.18 18.91
CA ASP A 326 24.56 0.34 18.24
C ASP A 326 24.57 0.07 16.72
N TYR A 327 23.67 -0.79 16.24
CA TYR A 327 23.52 -1.18 14.84
C TYR A 327 22.41 -0.42 14.11
N ALA A 328 21.82 0.61 14.73
CA ALA A 328 20.82 1.47 14.09
C ALA A 328 21.30 2.01 12.74
N GLN A 329 22.55 2.52 12.70
CA GLN A 329 23.17 3.12 11.50
C GLN A 329 23.80 2.10 10.54
N THR A 330 23.77 0.81 10.86
CA THR A 330 24.31 -0.22 9.95
C THR A 330 23.42 -0.33 8.71
N PRO A 331 24.00 -0.23 7.49
CA PRO A 331 23.22 -0.25 6.27
C PRO A 331 22.54 -1.61 6.05
N SER A 332 21.30 -1.55 5.57
CA SER A 332 20.51 -2.74 5.22
C SER A 332 20.84 -3.23 3.81
N LEU A 333 20.52 -4.49 3.50
CA LEU A 333 20.78 -5.10 2.20
C LEU A 333 20.24 -4.25 1.04
N TRP A 334 19.00 -3.76 1.12
CA TRP A 334 18.41 -2.93 0.05
C TRP A 334 19.19 -1.65 -0.25
N GLN A 335 19.90 -1.10 0.73
CA GLN A 335 20.76 0.08 0.56
C GLN A 335 22.06 -0.29 -0.15
N GLN A 336 22.47 -1.56 -0.14
CA GLN A 336 23.70 -2.06 -0.74
C GLN A 336 23.47 -2.98 -1.94
N LEU A 337 22.23 -3.04 -2.44
CA LEU A 337 21.80 -3.81 -3.58
C LEU A 337 21.46 -2.87 -4.74
N THR A 338 21.86 -3.26 -5.95
CA THR A 338 21.55 -2.60 -7.21
C THR A 338 21.06 -3.64 -8.21
N ALA A 339 19.94 -3.34 -8.88
CA ALA A 339 19.33 -4.22 -9.86
C ALA A 339 18.72 -3.44 -11.04
N PRO A 340 18.65 -4.03 -12.24
CA PRO A 340 17.94 -3.47 -13.39
C PRO A 340 16.46 -3.25 -13.09
N GLU A 341 15.86 -2.20 -13.66
CA GLU A 341 14.48 -1.78 -13.43
C GLU A 341 13.46 -2.92 -13.51
N ALA A 342 13.58 -3.78 -14.54
CA ALA A 342 12.71 -4.92 -14.75
C ALA A 342 12.68 -5.94 -13.60
N TRP A 343 13.75 -6.01 -12.78
CA TRP A 343 13.89 -6.99 -11.71
C TRP A 343 13.73 -6.40 -10.30
N GLN A 344 13.64 -5.07 -10.16
CA GLN A 344 13.61 -4.42 -8.84
C GLN A 344 12.42 -4.87 -8.00
N HIS A 345 11.24 -4.95 -8.62
CA HIS A 345 10.02 -5.42 -7.95
C HIS A 345 10.09 -6.91 -7.61
N ALA A 346 10.46 -7.75 -8.59
CA ALA A 346 10.60 -9.18 -8.39
C ALA A 346 11.57 -9.54 -7.24
N ILE A 347 12.67 -8.79 -7.11
CA ILE A 347 13.65 -8.98 -6.04
C ILE A 347 13.07 -8.58 -4.68
N SER A 348 12.34 -7.47 -4.59
CA SER A 348 11.71 -7.08 -3.31
C SER A 348 10.67 -8.10 -2.86
N VAL A 349 9.92 -8.68 -3.79
CA VAL A 349 8.97 -9.77 -3.51
C VAL A 349 9.68 -11.03 -3.02
N VAL A 350 10.76 -11.43 -3.69
CA VAL A 350 11.48 -12.67 -3.36
C VAL A 350 12.25 -12.58 -2.06
N LEU A 351 12.88 -11.42 -1.78
CA LEU A 351 13.67 -11.25 -0.56
C LEU A 351 12.80 -10.87 0.64
N ALA A 352 11.64 -10.23 0.45
CA ALA A 352 10.70 -9.86 1.51
C ALA A 352 11.41 -9.27 2.75
N GLU A 353 11.27 -9.85 3.94
CA GLU A 353 11.91 -9.35 5.17
C GLU A 353 13.45 -9.42 5.10
N ARG A 354 14.02 -10.33 4.30
CA ARG A 354 15.48 -10.43 4.07
C ARG A 354 16.03 -9.20 3.36
N LEU A 355 15.19 -8.42 2.68
CA LEU A 355 15.58 -7.16 2.04
C LEU A 355 16.07 -6.14 3.07
N HIS A 356 15.58 -6.22 4.31
CA HIS A 356 15.99 -5.40 5.44
C HIS A 356 17.16 -5.99 6.24
N ALA A 357 17.82 -7.04 5.72
CA ALA A 357 18.89 -7.71 6.45
C ALA A 357 20.09 -6.78 6.69
N LYS A 358 20.59 -6.72 7.93
CA LYS A 358 21.84 -6.00 8.28
C LYS A 358 22.99 -6.97 8.50
N LYS A 359 24.22 -6.57 8.11
CA LYS A 359 25.42 -7.35 8.44
C LYS A 359 25.91 -6.97 9.83
N LEU A 360 25.79 -7.90 10.78
CA LEU A 360 26.24 -7.70 12.16
C LEU A 360 27.58 -8.38 12.41
N PRO A 361 28.39 -7.88 13.37
CA PRO A 361 29.55 -8.60 13.86
C PRO A 361 29.13 -9.92 14.53
N ALA A 362 30.00 -10.92 14.53
CA ALA A 362 29.68 -12.25 15.06
C ALA A 362 29.35 -12.25 16.57
N GLU A 363 29.80 -11.22 17.28
CA GLU A 363 29.62 -11.01 18.73
C GLU A 363 28.46 -10.04 19.04
N ALA A 364 27.63 -9.69 18.04
CA ALA A 364 26.54 -8.75 18.24
C ALA A 364 25.50 -9.25 19.25
N ALA A 365 25.21 -8.42 20.26
CA ALA A 365 24.16 -8.69 21.23
C ALA A 365 22.80 -8.24 20.67
N LEU A 366 21.77 -9.08 20.86
CA LEU A 366 20.40 -8.75 20.50
C LEU A 366 19.74 -7.93 21.64
N PRO A 367 18.84 -6.98 21.30
CA PRO A 367 18.09 -6.24 22.31
C PRO A 367 17.20 -7.18 23.13
N HIS A 368 17.20 -7.01 24.46
CA HIS A 368 16.34 -7.74 25.39
C HIS A 368 15.55 -6.76 26.28
N PRO A 369 14.20 -6.81 26.29
CA PRO A 369 13.33 -7.67 25.47
C PRO A 369 13.39 -7.33 23.97
N LEU A 370 13.01 -8.29 23.12
CA LEU A 370 12.97 -8.09 21.66
C LEU A 370 11.90 -7.03 21.31
N PRO A 371 12.24 -5.98 20.54
CA PRO A 371 11.28 -5.01 20.04
C PRO A 371 10.19 -5.64 19.17
N GLN A 372 9.01 -5.01 19.10
CA GLN A 372 7.95 -5.42 18.20
C GLN A 372 8.31 -5.00 16.76
N GLY A 373 8.80 -5.91 15.92
CA GLY A 373 9.14 -5.62 14.52
C GLY A 373 9.82 -6.80 13.83
N ALA A 374 9.72 -6.87 12.51
CA ALA A 374 10.45 -7.86 11.71
C ALA A 374 11.91 -7.40 11.52
N ALA A 375 12.86 -8.31 11.72
CA ALA A 375 14.28 -8.04 11.50
C ALA A 375 14.97 -9.27 10.90
N ALA A 376 15.86 -9.03 9.95
CA ALA A 376 16.78 -10.02 9.42
C ALA A 376 18.22 -9.53 9.64
N TRP A 377 19.16 -10.43 9.85
CA TRP A 377 20.58 -10.08 9.96
C TRP A 377 21.50 -11.26 9.65
N LEU A 378 22.77 -10.96 9.37
CA LEU A 378 23.81 -11.94 9.04
C LEU A 378 24.86 -12.04 10.16
N ASN A 379 24.88 -13.14 10.91
CA ASN A 379 25.86 -13.39 11.98
C ASN A 379 27.22 -13.87 11.45
N GLN A 380 27.21 -14.88 10.56
CA GLN A 380 28.42 -15.50 10.01
C GLN A 380 28.27 -15.64 8.51
N VAL A 381 29.33 -15.33 7.77
CA VAL A 381 29.37 -15.50 6.30
C VAL A 381 30.15 -16.77 6.04
N HIS A 382 29.44 -17.86 5.75
CA HIS A 382 30.09 -19.10 5.34
C HIS A 382 30.47 -19.00 3.86
N PRO A 383 31.68 -19.42 3.46
CA PRO A 383 32.06 -19.46 2.06
C PRO A 383 31.19 -20.48 1.33
N VAL A 384 30.37 -20.00 0.39
CA VAL A 384 29.58 -20.86 -0.50
C VAL A 384 30.49 -21.33 -1.64
N SER A 385 30.47 -22.64 -1.94
CA SER A 385 31.15 -23.16 -3.13
C SER A 385 30.51 -22.57 -4.38
N LYS A 386 31.32 -21.93 -5.23
CA LYS A 386 30.85 -21.39 -6.52
C LYS A 386 30.33 -22.52 -7.40
N LYS A 387 29.02 -22.74 -7.41
CA LYS A 387 28.35 -23.56 -8.42
C LYS A 387 28.24 -22.74 -9.71
N THR A 388 28.38 -23.38 -10.86
CA THR A 388 28.12 -22.75 -12.15
C THR A 388 26.61 -22.53 -12.27
N GLN A 389 26.16 -21.29 -12.15
CA GLN A 389 24.75 -20.96 -12.28
C GLN A 389 24.37 -20.76 -13.76
N PRO A 390 23.13 -21.11 -14.15
CA PRO A 390 22.65 -20.86 -15.52
C PRO A 390 22.61 -19.35 -15.81
N ALA A 391 22.69 -18.99 -17.09
CA ALA A 391 22.68 -17.58 -17.51
C ALA A 391 21.40 -16.85 -17.05
N GLN A 392 20.29 -17.57 -16.97
CA GLN A 392 18.99 -17.08 -16.54
C GLN A 392 18.86 -16.93 -15.01
N ALA A 393 19.87 -17.25 -14.21
CA ALA A 393 19.79 -17.08 -12.77
C ALA A 393 19.63 -15.59 -12.39
N LEU A 394 18.68 -15.29 -11.49
CA LEU A 394 18.44 -13.92 -11.02
C LEU A 394 19.70 -13.30 -10.40
N LEU A 395 20.53 -14.13 -9.78
CA LEU A 395 21.77 -13.69 -9.16
C LEU A 395 22.75 -13.03 -10.15
N ASN A 396 22.73 -13.43 -11.43
CA ASN A 396 23.56 -12.82 -12.46
C ASN A 396 23.06 -11.43 -12.88
N GLN A 397 21.82 -11.07 -12.54
CA GLN A 397 21.20 -9.79 -12.86
C GLN A 397 21.39 -8.74 -11.76
N ILE A 398 21.89 -9.12 -10.58
CA ILE A 398 21.99 -8.24 -9.42
C ILE A 398 23.45 -7.95 -9.05
N GLN A 399 23.69 -6.79 -8.46
CA GLN A 399 24.98 -6.41 -7.89
C GLN A 399 24.78 -6.03 -6.43
N ALA A 400 25.57 -6.62 -5.54
CA ALA A 400 25.50 -6.37 -4.10
C ALA A 400 26.90 -6.27 -3.49
N HIS A 401 26.97 -5.59 -2.33
CA HIS A 401 28.19 -5.53 -1.54
C HIS A 401 28.68 -6.94 -1.14
N LYS A 402 30.00 -7.12 -1.07
CA LYS A 402 30.68 -8.41 -0.80
C LYS A 402 30.17 -9.15 0.43
N ASP A 403 29.74 -8.41 1.46
CA ASP A 403 29.28 -8.97 2.73
C ASP A 403 27.96 -9.74 2.60
N PHE A 404 27.17 -9.45 1.58
CA PHE A 404 25.88 -10.08 1.31
C PHE A 404 25.94 -11.10 0.18
N GLN A 405 27.03 -11.18 -0.60
CA GLN A 405 27.11 -12.05 -1.77
C GLN A 405 26.93 -13.53 -1.44
N ALA A 406 27.51 -14.02 -0.35
CA ALA A 406 27.34 -15.42 0.06
C ALA A 406 25.89 -15.72 0.48
N ALA A 407 25.24 -14.79 1.19
CA ALA A 407 23.85 -14.92 1.59
C ALA A 407 22.90 -14.86 0.39
N LEU A 408 23.14 -13.96 -0.56
CA LEU A 408 22.37 -13.88 -1.81
C LEU A 408 22.53 -15.13 -2.67
N ASN A 409 23.74 -15.71 -2.72
CA ASN A 409 23.98 -16.99 -3.41
C ASN A 409 23.12 -18.13 -2.85
N ASP A 410 22.88 -18.14 -1.55
CA ASP A 410 22.06 -19.15 -0.89
C ASP A 410 20.55 -18.83 -1.03
N TRP A 411 20.16 -17.58 -0.77
CA TRP A 411 18.74 -17.17 -0.81
C TRP A 411 18.12 -17.16 -2.20
N LEU A 412 18.94 -16.96 -3.24
CA LEU A 412 18.51 -16.92 -4.63
C LEU A 412 18.96 -18.16 -5.43
N ASP A 413 19.47 -19.21 -4.76
CA ASP A 413 19.81 -20.47 -5.45
C ASP A 413 18.55 -21.05 -6.11
N GLY A 414 18.67 -21.47 -7.36
CA GLY A 414 17.55 -22.04 -8.13
C GLY A 414 16.51 -21.03 -8.66
N ILE A 415 16.65 -19.73 -8.42
CA ILE A 415 15.71 -18.72 -8.94
C ILE A 415 16.14 -18.26 -10.34
N LEU A 416 15.28 -18.50 -11.33
CA LEU A 416 15.51 -18.19 -12.74
C LEU A 416 14.59 -17.07 -13.22
N CYS A 417 15.07 -16.27 -14.16
CA CYS A 417 14.37 -15.14 -14.76
C CYS A 417 13.52 -15.58 -15.95
N ALA A 418 12.20 -15.35 -15.87
CA ALA A 418 11.26 -15.48 -16.99
C ALA A 418 10.74 -14.09 -17.40
N PRO A 419 10.61 -13.76 -18.70
CA PRO A 419 10.15 -12.45 -19.14
C PRO A 419 8.71 -12.12 -18.74
N ASP A 420 7.83 -13.12 -18.74
CA ASP A 420 6.41 -13.01 -18.41
C ASP A 420 5.85 -14.32 -17.82
N LEU A 421 4.61 -14.27 -17.34
CA LEU A 421 3.93 -15.41 -16.72
C LEU A 421 3.68 -16.54 -17.72
N ASP A 422 3.31 -16.23 -18.95
CA ASP A 422 2.99 -17.22 -19.98
C ASP A 422 4.23 -18.04 -20.33
N TYR A 423 5.40 -17.39 -20.46
CA TYR A 423 6.69 -18.04 -20.66
C TYR A 423 7.04 -18.95 -19.47
N ALA A 424 6.84 -18.48 -18.24
CA ALA A 424 7.15 -19.24 -17.04
C ALA A 424 6.30 -20.51 -16.93
N ILE A 425 5.01 -20.45 -17.32
CA ILE A 425 4.11 -21.60 -17.36
C ILE A 425 4.48 -22.55 -18.50
N ALA A 426 4.77 -22.02 -19.69
CA ALA A 426 5.13 -22.83 -20.87
C ALA A 426 6.41 -23.65 -20.65
N HIS A 427 7.38 -23.11 -19.92
CA HIS A 427 8.66 -23.77 -19.63
C HIS A 427 8.70 -24.38 -18.21
N GLN A 428 7.55 -24.61 -17.57
CA GLN A 428 7.47 -25.18 -16.23
C GLN A 428 8.07 -26.61 -16.18
N SER A 429 7.91 -27.39 -17.24
CA SER A 429 8.43 -28.77 -17.32
C SER A 429 9.96 -28.86 -17.38
N GLU A 430 10.63 -27.77 -17.73
CA GLU A 430 12.10 -27.70 -17.87
C GLU A 430 12.81 -27.47 -16.53
N LEU A 431 12.06 -27.09 -15.49
CA LEU A 431 12.61 -26.82 -14.17
C LEU A 431 13.14 -28.10 -13.50
N ALA A 432 14.39 -28.03 -13.04
CA ALA A 432 14.97 -29.02 -12.15
C ALA A 432 14.29 -28.98 -10.76
N PRO A 433 14.43 -30.03 -9.93
CA PRO A 433 14.00 -29.99 -8.54
C PRO A 433 14.61 -28.76 -7.84
N GLN A 434 13.80 -27.99 -7.12
CA GLN A 434 14.16 -26.74 -6.41
C GLN A 434 14.39 -25.50 -7.29
N GLN A 435 14.18 -25.57 -8.61
CA GLN A 435 14.19 -24.37 -9.46
C GLN A 435 12.80 -23.72 -9.53
N THR A 436 12.78 -22.39 -9.66
CA THR A 436 11.56 -21.59 -9.77
C THR A 436 11.77 -20.49 -10.81
N TRP A 437 10.82 -20.32 -11.72
CA TRP A 437 10.74 -19.15 -12.59
C TRP A 437 10.16 -17.97 -11.82
N LEU A 438 10.82 -16.82 -11.94
CA LEU A 438 10.39 -15.53 -11.39
C LEU A 438 10.18 -14.56 -12.55
N THR A 439 9.03 -13.88 -12.54
CA THR A 439 8.68 -12.84 -13.51
C THR A 439 8.98 -11.44 -12.96
N PRO A 440 9.10 -10.40 -13.81
CA PRO A 440 9.22 -9.00 -13.39
C PRO A 440 8.13 -8.55 -12.41
N GLU A 441 6.91 -9.05 -12.59
CA GLU A 441 5.73 -8.79 -11.76
C GLU A 441 5.77 -9.52 -10.40
N GLY A 442 6.84 -10.27 -10.11
CA GLY A 442 7.01 -10.99 -8.86
C GLY A 442 6.28 -12.33 -8.80
N HIS A 443 5.61 -12.77 -9.87
CA HIS A 443 4.96 -14.08 -9.94
C HIS A 443 6.00 -15.20 -9.98
N ARG A 444 5.69 -16.31 -9.31
CA ARG A 444 6.57 -17.46 -9.15
C ARG A 444 5.93 -18.71 -9.73
N VAL A 445 6.67 -19.44 -10.55
CA VAL A 445 6.24 -20.74 -11.09
C VAL A 445 7.30 -21.77 -10.72
N ASP A 446 6.94 -22.70 -9.84
CA ASP A 446 7.77 -23.86 -9.53
C ASP A 446 7.23 -25.10 -10.28
N LYS A 447 7.86 -26.26 -10.10
CA LYS A 447 7.50 -27.49 -10.82
C LYS A 447 6.07 -27.99 -10.56
N HIS A 448 5.47 -27.61 -9.44
CA HIS A 448 4.18 -28.13 -8.96
C HIS A 448 3.15 -27.02 -8.68
N SER A 449 3.55 -25.76 -8.62
CA SER A 449 2.70 -24.65 -8.21
C SER A 449 2.98 -23.35 -8.97
N ILE A 450 1.95 -22.50 -9.05
CA ILE A 450 2.02 -21.14 -9.58
C ILE A 450 1.52 -20.21 -8.46
N THR A 451 2.37 -19.27 -8.05
CA THR A 451 2.05 -18.27 -7.03
C THR A 451 2.04 -16.89 -7.68
N LEU A 452 0.87 -16.26 -7.69
CA LEU A 452 0.71 -14.89 -8.16
C LEU A 452 0.98 -13.92 -7.02
N TYR A 453 1.74 -12.88 -7.33
CA TYR A 453 2.00 -11.78 -6.42
C TYR A 453 0.91 -10.70 -6.59
N HIS A 454 0.54 -10.04 -5.49
CA HIS A 454 -0.44 -8.95 -5.51
C HIS A 454 0.16 -7.70 -4.87
N GLU A 455 0.07 -6.55 -5.55
CA GLU A 455 0.76 -5.29 -5.23
C GLU A 455 0.36 -4.62 -3.90
N ALA A 456 -0.69 -5.08 -3.21
CA ALA A 456 -1.40 -4.26 -2.23
C ALA A 456 -0.62 -3.82 -0.96
N SER A 457 0.63 -4.25 -0.72
CA SER A 457 1.28 -3.89 0.55
C SER A 457 2.81 -3.77 0.59
N SER A 458 3.57 -3.95 -0.49
CA SER A 458 5.03 -3.81 -0.43
C SER A 458 5.50 -2.51 -1.07
N GLN A 459 6.07 -1.60 -0.29
CA GLN A 459 6.83 -0.47 -0.85
C GLN A 459 8.07 -1.03 -1.57
N ASN A 460 8.20 -0.79 -2.88
CA ASN A 460 9.40 -1.19 -3.64
C ASN A 460 10.59 -0.28 -3.27
N LEU A 461 11.23 -0.54 -2.13
CA LEU A 461 12.33 0.28 -1.61
C LEU A 461 13.53 0.36 -2.57
N ILE A 462 13.80 -0.71 -3.31
CA ILE A 462 14.87 -0.74 -4.32
C ILE A 462 14.55 0.25 -5.45
N GLN A 463 13.30 0.31 -5.90
CA GLN A 463 12.86 1.21 -6.97
C GLN A 463 12.92 2.67 -6.50
N GLN A 464 12.41 2.95 -5.30
CA GLN A 464 12.47 4.29 -4.70
C GLN A 464 13.93 4.75 -4.51
N LYS A 465 14.83 3.88 -4.08
CA LYS A 465 16.26 4.18 -3.99
C LYS A 465 16.86 4.49 -5.36
N ALA A 466 16.60 3.65 -6.38
CA ALA A 466 17.10 3.87 -7.72
C ALA A 466 16.61 5.22 -8.30
N GLN A 467 15.34 5.56 -8.06
CA GLN A 467 14.77 6.86 -8.44
C GLN A 467 15.43 8.02 -7.68
N HIS A 468 15.70 7.87 -6.38
CA HIS A 468 16.43 8.86 -5.59
C HIS A 468 17.87 9.07 -6.12
N ASP A 469 18.58 8.00 -6.43
CA ASP A 469 19.95 8.05 -6.97
C ASP A 469 19.96 8.73 -8.35
N GLN A 470 18.98 8.42 -9.21
CA GLN A 470 18.82 9.07 -10.50
C GLN A 470 18.53 10.57 -10.37
N LEU A 471 17.62 10.96 -9.46
CA LEU A 471 17.35 12.38 -9.17
C LEU A 471 18.58 13.10 -8.61
N SER A 472 19.41 12.42 -7.81
CA SER A 472 20.66 12.97 -7.28
C SER A 472 21.65 13.27 -8.41
N VAL A 473 21.77 12.37 -9.39
CA VAL A 473 22.59 12.59 -10.59
C VAL A 473 22.03 13.73 -11.45
N GLN A 474 20.71 13.81 -11.62
CA GLN A 474 20.07 14.90 -12.36
C GLN A 474 20.31 16.26 -11.70
N LEU A 475 20.16 16.36 -10.38
CA LEU A 475 20.43 17.58 -9.63
C LEU A 475 21.91 18.00 -9.74
N ALA A 476 22.84 17.05 -9.66
CA ALA A 476 24.26 17.31 -9.87
C ALA A 476 24.57 17.84 -11.29
N ALA A 477 23.82 17.39 -12.30
CA ALA A 477 23.93 17.89 -13.67
C ALA A 477 23.27 19.26 -13.88
N LEU A 478 22.15 19.54 -13.20
CA LEU A 478 21.42 20.81 -13.28
C LEU A 478 22.12 21.95 -12.54
N ALA A 479 22.85 21.66 -11.44
CA ALA A 479 23.54 22.67 -10.64
C ALA A 479 24.51 23.58 -11.45
N PRO A 480 25.44 23.06 -12.27
CA PRO A 480 26.32 23.92 -13.07
C PRO A 480 25.57 24.68 -14.17
N GLN A 481 24.48 24.11 -14.72
CA GLN A 481 23.66 24.78 -15.74
C GLN A 481 22.89 25.97 -15.14
N LEU A 482 22.35 25.80 -13.93
CA LEU A 482 21.66 26.87 -13.20
C LEU A 482 22.63 27.99 -12.84
N ALA A 483 23.82 27.67 -12.34
CA ALA A 483 24.86 28.67 -12.05
C ALA A 483 25.25 29.47 -13.29
N ALA A 484 25.45 28.81 -14.43
CA ALA A 484 25.76 29.47 -15.69
C ALA A 484 24.59 30.36 -16.18
N ALA A 485 23.35 29.89 -16.08
CA ALA A 485 22.17 30.66 -16.47
C ALA A 485 21.94 31.88 -15.56
N GLN A 486 22.25 31.77 -14.26
CA GLN A 486 22.21 32.88 -13.32
C GLN A 486 23.21 33.96 -13.69
N GLN A 487 24.47 33.57 -13.95
CA GLN A 487 25.51 34.50 -14.37
C GLN A 487 25.15 35.20 -15.68
N GLN A 488 24.60 34.48 -16.66
CA GLN A 488 24.11 35.07 -17.92
C GLN A 488 22.96 36.07 -17.71
N ALA A 489 22.08 35.83 -16.74
CA ALA A 489 21.01 36.77 -16.40
C ALA A 489 21.54 38.04 -15.72
N GLU A 490 22.53 37.91 -14.84
CA GLU A 490 23.22 39.04 -14.19
C GLU A 490 24.03 39.87 -15.20
N ASP A 491 24.76 39.22 -16.11
CA ASP A 491 25.49 39.89 -17.20
C ASP A 491 24.55 40.64 -18.16
N ALA A 492 23.41 40.04 -18.52
CA ALA A 492 22.42 40.71 -19.38
C ALA A 492 21.73 41.88 -18.67
N GLN A 493 21.58 41.83 -17.34
CA GLN A 493 21.02 42.92 -16.55
C GLN A 493 22.02 44.08 -16.40
N THR A 494 23.30 43.78 -16.18
CA THR A 494 24.35 44.81 -16.12
C THR A 494 24.56 45.50 -17.47
N ALA A 495 24.53 44.74 -18.58
CA ALA A 495 24.62 45.30 -19.94
C ALA A 495 23.44 46.21 -20.32
N LEU A 496 22.27 46.05 -19.70
CA LEU A 496 21.11 46.92 -19.91
C LEU A 496 21.12 48.17 -18.99
N ALA A 497 21.87 48.11 -17.89
CA ALA A 497 22.02 49.23 -16.95
C ALA A 497 23.12 50.22 -17.36
N GLN A 498 24.08 49.78 -18.17
CA GLN A 498 25.09 50.61 -18.83
C GLN A 498 24.54 51.24 -20.10
#